data_AF-A0A662XUU5-F1
#
_entry.id   AF-A0A662XUU5-F1
#
_cell.length_a   1.000
_cell.length_b   1.000
_cell.length_c   1.000
_cell.angle_alpha   90.00
_cell.angle_beta   90.00
_cell.angle_gamma   90.00
#
_symmetry.space_group_name_H-M   'P 1'
#
loop_
_entity.id
_entity.type
_entity.pdbx_description
1 polymer ?
#
loop_
_entity_poly.entity_id
_entity_poly.type
_entity_poly.pdbx_seq_one_letter_code
_entity_poly.pdbx_strand_id
1 'polypeptide(L)'
;AKPLGPRAPWSEYFDPRSGKYYYRHAITDAITWEKPEKFVSSWVEGSQRDLAALSIQCAVRKRLATNGVEAKREMLHQLTDPGIMKLKLQELKRVVREIHAEIEARVLMSPQEEVQFPHLTGLLVEWKQSLETISEAVQSLRYREEGIQPSECLADRILHAERFHKSLAERRSECLSLLRSILLMNSYFVDLDVMRINLACATFHRWKAHELCALADPRMLKIIQGSGLSDLLEHVEALLRRAMGLTDFSTGTTSAAGKRYEDWHASVAAALLGVDEMAQQLTKKTQLLLTYQGDEELRKEVALMQEEDLLASRIAKMHQRRLDEAENYAIFLVKCQESWQKGLTQRREDLQALAAQENDEQQEHTKHQAATRKYQEEEQERFSTLKMSIWEAVKEGLAVEIVRAMVFAELQKARQLGYEFLVKSARSDHGETLIQVASFVYSHDRNQALVDDIVRTARLKNHRGKTPFTVAKSDRVRRLLKSAEEGRLPPMRRRRTEGKNMPKGFSRRMTGVGQLQRPPASFIKSKAKAKSMLTKSTKQRSTNDLCM
;
A
#
# COMPACT_ATOMS: atom_id res chain seq x y z
N ALA A 1 7.56 11.19 -136.32
CA ALA A 1 6.12 11.27 -136.00
C ALA A 1 5.36 10.25 -136.84
N LYS A 2 4.18 9.78 -136.40
CA LYS A 2 3.32 8.88 -137.20
C LYS A 2 2.39 9.74 -138.07
N PRO A 3 2.28 9.52 -139.39
CA PRO A 3 1.43 10.36 -140.23
C PRO A 3 -0.04 10.19 -139.83
N LEU A 4 -0.75 11.31 -139.71
CA LEU A 4 -2.19 11.32 -139.51
C LEU A 4 -2.85 10.90 -140.83
N GLY A 5 -3.66 9.84 -140.79
CA GLY A 5 -4.53 9.49 -141.93
C GLY A 5 -5.51 10.64 -142.22
N PRO A 6 -6.02 10.74 -143.48
CA PRO A 6 -6.96 11.78 -143.84
C PRO A 6 -8.18 11.73 -142.91
N ARG A 7 -8.46 12.84 -142.22
CA ARG A 7 -9.68 12.97 -141.41
C ARG A 7 -10.88 12.78 -142.34
N ALA A 8 -11.83 11.95 -141.93
CA ALA A 8 -13.08 11.77 -142.68
C ALA A 8 -13.73 13.15 -142.89
N PRO A 9 -14.10 13.52 -144.13
CA PRO A 9 -14.50 14.89 -144.44
C PRO A 9 -15.91 15.26 -143.96
N TRP A 10 -16.63 14.31 -143.35
CA TRP A 10 -18.01 14.45 -142.89
C TRP A 10 -18.12 14.10 -141.40
N SER A 11 -18.87 14.91 -140.65
CA SER A 11 -19.22 14.68 -139.24
C SER A 11 -20.73 14.47 -139.11
N GLU A 12 -21.12 13.50 -138.29
CA GLU A 12 -22.51 13.16 -137.99
C GLU A 12 -23.02 13.91 -136.74
N TYR A 13 -24.22 14.46 -136.83
CA TYR A 13 -24.88 15.24 -135.79
C TYR A 13 -26.33 14.77 -135.63
N PHE A 14 -26.81 14.68 -134.40
CA PHE A 14 -28.21 14.38 -134.11
C PHE A 14 -29.04 15.67 -134.05
N ASP A 15 -30.13 15.76 -134.79
CA ASP A 15 -31.14 16.80 -134.61
C ASP A 15 -32.26 16.30 -133.67
N PRO A 16 -32.38 16.83 -132.44
CA PRO A 16 -33.42 16.44 -131.50
C PRO A 16 -34.83 16.90 -131.92
N ARG A 17 -34.97 17.77 -132.94
CA ARG A 17 -36.27 18.26 -133.40
C ARG A 17 -36.92 17.36 -134.46
N SER A 18 -36.13 16.74 -135.33
CA SER A 18 -36.59 15.72 -136.29
C SER A 18 -36.38 14.28 -135.81
N GLY A 19 -35.56 14.07 -134.78
CA GLY A 19 -35.17 12.73 -134.30
C GLY A 19 -34.25 11.97 -135.25
N LYS A 20 -33.62 12.67 -136.21
CA LYS A 20 -32.78 12.10 -137.25
C LYS A 20 -31.35 12.63 -137.15
N TYR A 21 -30.41 11.86 -137.69
CA TYR A 21 -29.05 12.32 -137.91
C TYR A 21 -28.95 13.12 -139.22
N TYR A 22 -28.09 14.12 -139.22
CA TYR A 22 -27.62 14.83 -140.42
C TYR A 22 -26.09 14.83 -140.44
N TYR A 23 -25.53 14.96 -141.63
CA TYR A 23 -24.09 14.93 -141.89
C TYR A 23 -23.64 16.30 -142.38
N ARG A 24 -22.58 16.85 -141.79
CA ARG A 24 -22.01 18.15 -142.14
C ARG A 24 -20.58 17.97 -142.66
N HIS A 25 -20.28 18.49 -143.84
CA HIS A 25 -18.97 18.39 -144.47
C HIS A 25 -18.01 19.43 -143.87
N ALA A 26 -16.92 18.99 -143.25
CA ALA A 26 -16.03 19.84 -142.43
C ALA A 26 -15.30 20.96 -143.20
N ILE A 27 -15.15 20.82 -144.53
CA ILE A 27 -14.47 21.80 -145.41
C ILE A 27 -15.46 22.72 -146.16
N THR A 28 -16.57 22.19 -146.70
CA THR A 28 -17.51 22.93 -147.55
C THR A 28 -18.77 23.40 -146.81
N ASP A 29 -18.91 23.02 -145.54
CA ASP A 29 -20.05 23.25 -144.65
C ASP A 29 -21.41 22.73 -145.14
N ALA A 30 -21.42 21.96 -146.23
CA ALA A 30 -22.62 21.34 -146.78
C ALA A 30 -23.28 20.37 -145.78
N ILE A 31 -24.61 20.44 -145.67
CA ILE A 31 -25.41 19.59 -144.80
C ILE A 31 -26.26 18.63 -145.65
N THR A 32 -26.22 17.33 -145.35
CA THR A 32 -27.08 16.30 -145.96
C THR A 32 -27.82 15.50 -144.90
N TRP A 33 -29.07 15.14 -145.19
CA TRP A 33 -29.85 14.19 -144.37
C TRP A 33 -29.60 12.73 -144.79
N GLU A 34 -29.10 12.53 -146.01
CA GLU A 34 -28.66 11.23 -146.52
C GLU A 34 -27.18 11.00 -146.17
N LYS A 35 -26.84 9.73 -145.91
CA LYS A 35 -25.51 9.29 -145.47
C LYS A 35 -24.51 9.34 -146.64
N PRO A 36 -23.47 10.20 -146.60
CA PRO A 36 -22.52 10.31 -147.72
C PRO A 36 -21.75 9.01 -147.97
N GLU A 37 -21.51 8.65 -149.23
CA GLU A 37 -20.79 7.42 -149.61
C GLU A 37 -19.40 7.28 -148.96
N LYS A 38 -18.76 8.42 -148.64
CA LYS A 38 -17.42 8.50 -148.05
C LYS A 38 -17.44 8.83 -146.55
N PHE A 39 -18.59 8.70 -145.89
CA PHE A 39 -18.70 8.82 -144.44
C PHE A 39 -18.30 7.51 -143.75
N VAL A 40 -17.09 7.48 -143.20
CA VAL A 40 -16.67 6.48 -142.23
C VAL A 40 -17.23 6.90 -140.87
N SER A 41 -18.14 6.11 -140.29
CA SER A 41 -18.64 6.38 -138.95
C SER A 41 -17.49 6.26 -137.94
N SER A 42 -17.24 7.35 -137.19
CA SER A 42 -16.30 7.33 -136.06
C SER A 42 -16.77 6.37 -134.96
N TRP A 43 -18.08 6.18 -134.85
CA TRP A 43 -18.71 4.98 -134.32
C TRP A 43 -18.45 3.78 -135.24
N VAL A 44 -17.25 3.23 -135.13
CA VAL A 44 -17.04 1.79 -135.34
C VAL A 44 -17.79 1.07 -134.21
N GLU A 45 -18.45 -0.05 -134.51
CA GLU A 45 -19.14 -0.88 -133.51
C GLU A 45 -18.22 -1.11 -132.30
N GLY A 46 -18.71 -0.74 -131.12
CA GLY A 46 -17.92 -0.26 -129.98
C GLY A 46 -16.48 -0.76 -129.95
N SER A 47 -15.53 0.14 -130.25
CA SER A 47 -14.09 -0.16 -130.25
C SER A 47 -13.71 -1.04 -129.06
N GLN A 48 -12.85 -2.04 -129.27
CA GLN A 48 -12.46 -2.99 -128.22
C GLN A 48 -11.98 -2.29 -126.94
N ARG A 49 -11.42 -1.08 -127.05
CA ARG A 49 -11.01 -0.21 -125.93
C ARG A 49 -12.20 0.38 -125.16
N ASP A 50 -13.27 0.75 -125.84
CA ASP A 50 -14.46 1.35 -125.23
C ASP A 50 -15.31 0.27 -124.57
N LEU A 51 -15.42 -0.92 -125.19
CA LEU A 51 -16.00 -2.11 -124.54
C LEU A 51 -15.18 -2.55 -123.32
N ALA A 52 -13.85 -2.54 -123.41
CA ALA A 52 -12.98 -2.80 -122.25
C ALA A 52 -13.13 -1.72 -121.16
N ALA A 53 -13.22 -0.45 -121.53
CA ALA A 53 -13.43 0.65 -120.59
C ALA A 53 -14.80 0.56 -119.88
N LEU A 54 -15.86 0.21 -120.60
CA LEU A 54 -17.19 -0.06 -120.03
C LEU A 54 -17.17 -1.27 -119.10
N SER A 55 -16.49 -2.36 -119.49
CA SER A 55 -16.30 -3.55 -118.65
C SER A 55 -15.55 -3.21 -117.35
N ILE A 56 -14.46 -2.44 -117.43
CA ILE A 56 -13.70 -1.95 -116.28
C ILE A 56 -14.56 -1.02 -115.42
N GLN A 57 -15.33 -0.08 -115.99
CA GLN A 57 -16.24 0.78 -115.24
C GLN A 57 -17.33 -0.03 -114.51
N CYS A 58 -17.90 -1.05 -115.15
CA CYS A 58 -18.86 -1.94 -114.52
C CYS A 58 -18.23 -2.77 -113.38
N ALA A 59 -17.01 -3.28 -113.57
CA ALA A 59 -16.26 -3.97 -112.51
C ALA A 59 -15.93 -3.03 -111.32
N VAL A 60 -15.53 -1.79 -111.59
CA VAL A 60 -15.27 -0.77 -110.56
C VAL A 60 -16.55 -0.37 -109.83
N ARG A 61 -17.66 -0.11 -110.54
CA ARG A 61 -18.97 0.15 -109.92
C ARG A 61 -19.43 -1.02 -109.06
N LYS A 62 -19.27 -2.27 -109.53
CA LYS A 62 -19.55 -3.48 -108.75
C LYS A 62 -18.68 -3.56 -107.49
N ARG A 63 -17.38 -3.29 -107.58
CA ARG A 63 -16.46 -3.29 -106.43
C ARG A 63 -16.79 -2.20 -105.41
N LEU A 64 -17.13 -0.99 -105.85
CA LEU A 64 -17.59 0.08 -104.96
C LEU A 64 -18.89 -0.30 -104.24
N ALA A 65 -19.81 -0.99 -104.94
CA ALA A 65 -21.04 -1.50 -104.35
C ALA A 65 -20.79 -2.66 -103.35
N THR A 66 -19.89 -3.61 -103.64
CA THR A 66 -19.55 -4.69 -102.68
C THR A 66 -18.88 -4.12 -101.44
N ASN A 67 -17.85 -3.28 -101.60
CA ASN A 67 -17.19 -2.60 -100.48
C ASN A 67 -18.20 -1.79 -99.62
N GLY A 68 -19.15 -1.10 -100.26
CA GLY A 68 -20.20 -0.34 -99.57
C GLY A 68 -21.26 -1.19 -98.86
N VAL A 69 -21.47 -2.45 -99.29
CA VAL A 69 -22.30 -3.43 -98.60
C VAL A 69 -21.53 -4.11 -97.46
N GLU A 70 -20.26 -4.43 -97.67
CA GLU A 70 -19.35 -4.99 -96.66
C GLU A 70 -19.19 -4.04 -95.48
N ALA A 71 -18.92 -2.75 -95.72
CA ALA A 71 -18.84 -1.74 -94.66
C ALA A 71 -20.15 -1.61 -93.84
N LYS A 72 -21.32 -1.75 -94.50
CA LYS A 72 -22.63 -1.75 -93.81
C LYS A 72 -22.87 -3.03 -93.01
N ARG A 73 -22.44 -4.19 -93.52
CA ARG A 73 -22.49 -5.47 -92.78
C ARG A 73 -21.60 -5.42 -91.55
N GLU A 74 -20.39 -4.88 -91.67
CA GLU A 74 -19.46 -4.69 -90.55
C GLU A 74 -20.04 -3.75 -89.49
N MET A 75 -20.60 -2.60 -89.88
CA MET A 75 -21.28 -1.68 -88.96
C MET A 75 -22.46 -2.35 -88.22
N LEU A 76 -23.25 -3.16 -88.92
CA LEU A 76 -24.33 -3.95 -88.31
C LEU A 76 -23.79 -5.03 -87.36
N HIS A 77 -22.63 -5.63 -87.67
CA HIS A 77 -21.97 -6.60 -86.79
C HIS A 77 -21.48 -5.94 -85.50
N GLN A 78 -20.80 -4.79 -85.59
CA GLN A 78 -20.31 -4.02 -84.43
C GLN A 78 -21.44 -3.47 -83.55
N LEU A 79 -22.63 -3.30 -84.12
CA LEU A 79 -23.86 -2.92 -83.44
C LEU A 79 -24.52 -4.13 -82.75
N THR A 80 -24.69 -5.26 -83.45
CA THR A 80 -25.55 -6.38 -83.01
C THR A 80 -24.80 -7.60 -82.45
N ASP A 81 -23.46 -7.60 -82.45
CA ASP A 81 -22.67 -8.66 -81.83
C ASP A 81 -22.77 -8.64 -80.29
N PRO A 82 -23.22 -9.74 -79.65
CA PRO A 82 -23.31 -9.81 -78.20
C PRO A 82 -21.95 -9.73 -77.50
N GLY A 83 -20.85 -10.17 -78.13
CA GLY A 83 -19.51 -10.09 -77.56
C GLY A 83 -19.05 -8.64 -77.35
N ILE A 84 -19.18 -7.81 -78.39
CA ILE A 84 -18.88 -6.38 -78.36
C ILE A 84 -19.81 -5.63 -77.38
N MET A 85 -21.10 -5.98 -77.33
CA MET A 85 -22.04 -5.38 -76.37
C MET A 85 -21.66 -5.68 -74.92
N LYS A 86 -21.34 -6.95 -74.63
CA LYS A 86 -20.91 -7.42 -73.31
C LYS A 86 -19.57 -6.82 -72.89
N LEU A 87 -18.62 -6.69 -73.81
CA LEU A 87 -17.32 -6.03 -73.58
C LEU A 87 -17.53 -4.58 -73.13
N LYS A 88 -18.30 -3.79 -73.90
CA LYS A 88 -18.63 -2.39 -73.58
C LYS A 88 -19.32 -2.26 -72.22
N LEU A 89 -20.19 -3.21 -71.84
CA LEU A 89 -20.83 -3.23 -70.52
C LEU A 89 -19.84 -3.58 -69.39
N GLN A 90 -18.89 -4.48 -69.63
CA GLN A 90 -17.81 -4.80 -68.69
C GLN A 90 -16.84 -3.63 -68.49
N GLU A 91 -16.50 -2.90 -69.56
CA GLU A 91 -15.72 -1.65 -69.50
C GLU A 91 -16.45 -0.61 -68.64
N LEU A 92 -17.75 -0.39 -68.88
CA LEU A 92 -18.54 0.55 -68.08
C LEU A 92 -18.62 0.13 -66.60
N LYS A 93 -18.80 -1.17 -66.32
CA LYS A 93 -18.74 -1.75 -64.96
C LYS A 93 -17.35 -1.72 -64.33
N ARG A 94 -16.28 -1.49 -65.11
CA ARG A 94 -14.95 -1.18 -64.58
C ARG A 94 -14.87 0.30 -64.19
N VAL A 95 -15.26 1.21 -65.09
CA VAL A 95 -15.26 2.66 -64.82
C VAL A 95 -16.10 3.03 -63.59
N VAL A 96 -17.28 2.43 -63.40
CA VAL A 96 -18.12 2.64 -62.20
C VAL A 96 -17.39 2.24 -60.91
N ARG A 97 -16.59 1.16 -60.92
CA ARG A 97 -15.79 0.73 -59.75
C ARG A 97 -14.57 1.61 -59.51
N GLU A 98 -13.97 2.14 -60.57
CA GLU A 98 -12.86 3.09 -60.48
C GLU A 98 -13.35 4.43 -59.90
N ILE A 99 -14.51 4.94 -60.34
CA ILE A 99 -15.15 6.12 -59.74
C ILE A 99 -15.56 5.88 -58.28
N HIS A 100 -16.02 4.68 -57.92
CA HIS A 100 -16.31 4.32 -56.53
C HIS A 100 -15.06 4.43 -55.64
N ALA A 101 -13.92 3.90 -56.10
CA ALA A 101 -12.66 3.98 -55.36
C ALA A 101 -12.18 5.44 -55.19
N GLU A 102 -12.34 6.29 -56.21
CA GLU A 102 -12.04 7.73 -56.10
C GLU A 102 -12.94 8.44 -55.07
N ILE A 103 -14.21 8.04 -54.94
CA ILE A 103 -15.13 8.61 -53.93
C ILE A 103 -14.77 8.13 -52.52
N GLU A 104 -14.50 6.85 -52.31
CA GLU A 104 -14.14 6.32 -50.98
C GLU A 104 -12.73 6.74 -50.51
N ALA A 105 -11.83 7.14 -51.42
CA ALA A 105 -10.57 7.80 -51.06
C ALA A 105 -10.76 9.23 -50.52
N ARG A 106 -11.89 9.88 -50.82
CA ARG A 106 -12.18 11.30 -50.51
C ARG A 106 -13.08 11.49 -49.28
N VAL A 107 -13.01 10.57 -48.32
CA VAL A 107 -13.83 10.58 -47.09
C VAL A 107 -13.37 11.67 -46.10
N LEU A 108 -14.34 12.32 -45.44
CA LEU A 108 -14.12 13.15 -44.25
C LEU A 108 -14.04 12.24 -43.02
N MET A 109 -13.00 12.42 -42.21
CA MET A 109 -12.61 11.49 -41.14
C MET A 109 -13.01 11.97 -39.74
N SER A 110 -13.52 13.20 -39.61
CA SER A 110 -13.94 13.77 -38.33
C SER A 110 -15.08 14.79 -38.48
N PRO A 111 -15.96 14.96 -37.48
CA PRO A 111 -17.03 15.95 -37.52
C PRO A 111 -16.49 17.41 -37.53
N GLN A 112 -15.24 17.62 -37.12
CA GLN A 112 -14.56 18.92 -37.28
C GLN A 112 -14.33 19.26 -38.76
N GLU A 113 -13.98 18.26 -39.59
CA GLU A 113 -13.83 18.44 -41.04
C GLU A 113 -15.18 18.74 -41.71
N GLU A 114 -16.27 18.09 -41.28
CA GLU A 114 -17.62 18.35 -41.79
C GLU A 114 -18.09 19.80 -41.53
N VAL A 115 -17.77 20.34 -40.34
CA VAL A 115 -18.07 21.72 -39.96
C VAL A 115 -17.19 22.74 -40.71
N GLN A 116 -15.94 22.39 -40.99
CA GLN A 116 -14.99 23.26 -41.68
C GLN A 116 -15.18 23.25 -43.21
N PHE A 117 -15.61 22.12 -43.79
CA PHE A 117 -15.79 21.93 -45.23
C PHE A 117 -17.21 21.41 -45.58
N PRO A 118 -18.30 22.09 -45.15
CA PRO A 118 -19.67 21.59 -45.31
C PRO A 118 -20.09 21.41 -46.79
N HIS A 119 -19.43 22.13 -47.69
CA HIS A 119 -19.60 22.00 -49.15
C HIS A 119 -19.03 20.66 -49.68
N LEU A 120 -17.93 20.14 -49.11
CA LEU A 120 -17.42 18.81 -49.45
C LEU A 120 -18.35 17.72 -48.94
N THR A 121 -18.90 17.87 -47.72
CA THR A 121 -19.88 16.94 -47.15
C THR A 121 -21.10 16.78 -48.07
N GLY A 122 -21.67 17.88 -48.57
CA GLY A 122 -22.76 17.86 -49.53
C GLY A 122 -22.39 17.18 -50.86
N LEU A 123 -21.27 17.58 -51.47
CA LEU A 123 -20.79 17.01 -52.72
C LEU A 123 -20.49 15.51 -52.63
N LEU A 124 -19.94 15.03 -51.52
CA LEU A 124 -19.69 13.60 -51.31
C LEU A 124 -21.00 12.79 -51.24
N VAL A 125 -22.05 13.34 -50.64
CA VAL A 125 -23.39 12.72 -50.64
C VAL A 125 -24.00 12.72 -52.04
N GLU A 126 -23.94 13.85 -52.76
CA GLU A 126 -24.40 13.97 -54.15
C GLU A 126 -23.65 13.00 -55.09
N TRP A 127 -22.33 12.83 -54.92
CA TRP A 127 -21.52 11.89 -55.70
C TRP A 127 -21.87 10.44 -55.39
N LYS A 128 -22.10 10.06 -54.13
CA LYS A 128 -22.53 8.70 -53.76
C LYS A 128 -23.91 8.37 -54.33
N GLN A 129 -24.87 9.28 -54.25
CA GLN A 129 -26.20 9.13 -54.87
C GLN A 129 -26.13 9.07 -56.42
N SER A 130 -25.27 9.89 -57.02
CA SER A 130 -25.02 9.86 -58.48
C SER A 130 -24.40 8.55 -58.92
N LEU A 131 -23.44 8.02 -58.15
CA LEU A 131 -22.82 6.73 -58.41
C LEU A 131 -23.83 5.57 -58.26
N GLU A 132 -24.66 5.61 -57.22
CA GLU A 132 -25.67 4.60 -56.94
C GLU A 132 -26.70 4.50 -58.08
N THR A 133 -27.30 5.62 -58.49
CA THR A 133 -28.24 5.68 -59.62
C THR A 133 -27.60 5.25 -60.96
N ILE A 134 -26.34 5.59 -61.21
CA ILE A 134 -25.58 5.08 -62.37
C ILE A 134 -25.38 3.55 -62.25
N SER A 135 -25.03 3.05 -61.06
CA SER A 135 -24.78 1.62 -60.80
C SER A 135 -26.04 0.77 -61.01
N GLU A 136 -27.18 1.21 -60.46
CA GLU A 136 -28.49 0.60 -60.69
C GLU A 136 -28.84 0.57 -62.18
N ALA A 137 -28.67 1.70 -62.88
CA ALA A 137 -28.97 1.78 -64.31
C ALA A 137 -28.04 0.87 -65.14
N VAL A 138 -26.75 0.79 -64.82
CA VAL A 138 -25.77 -0.12 -65.46
C VAL A 138 -26.05 -1.59 -65.13
N GLN A 139 -26.60 -1.90 -63.95
CA GLN A 139 -27.10 -3.23 -63.65
C GLN A 139 -28.40 -3.53 -64.42
N SER A 140 -29.29 -2.55 -64.63
CA SER A 140 -30.50 -2.72 -65.45
C SER A 140 -30.19 -3.06 -66.91
N LEU A 141 -29.09 -2.51 -67.46
CA LEU A 141 -28.63 -2.81 -68.82
C LEU A 141 -28.23 -4.28 -69.01
N ARG A 142 -27.78 -4.97 -67.95
CA ARG A 142 -27.44 -6.40 -68.00
C ARG A 142 -28.66 -7.25 -68.38
N TYR A 143 -29.80 -7.04 -67.72
CA TYR A 143 -31.02 -7.79 -68.01
C TYR A 143 -31.57 -7.48 -69.42
N ARG A 144 -31.22 -6.33 -70.00
CA ARG A 144 -31.51 -5.98 -71.40
C ARG A 144 -30.56 -6.67 -72.39
N GLU A 145 -29.29 -6.88 -72.06
CA GLU A 145 -28.34 -7.69 -72.87
C GLU A 145 -28.86 -9.13 -73.02
N GLU A 146 -29.24 -9.75 -71.90
CA GLU A 146 -29.74 -11.13 -71.84
C GLU A 146 -31.05 -11.30 -72.67
N GLY A 147 -31.88 -10.25 -72.77
CA GLY A 147 -33.13 -10.22 -73.54
C GLY A 147 -33.02 -10.00 -75.06
N ILE A 148 -31.82 -9.81 -75.63
CA ILE A 148 -31.62 -9.54 -77.08
C ILE A 148 -31.34 -10.84 -77.88
N GLN A 149 -30.94 -11.91 -77.21
CA GLN A 149 -30.71 -13.23 -77.81
C GLN A 149 -31.96 -13.88 -78.46
N PRO A 150 -33.17 -13.85 -77.86
CA PRO A 150 -34.33 -14.61 -78.37
C PRO A 150 -35.16 -13.87 -79.43
N SER A 151 -34.79 -12.66 -79.87
CA SER A 151 -35.60 -11.89 -80.83
C SER A 151 -35.52 -12.47 -82.25
N GLU A 152 -36.61 -13.08 -82.71
CA GLU A 152 -36.71 -13.78 -84.01
C GLU A 152 -36.48 -12.86 -85.23
N CYS A 153 -36.80 -11.57 -85.10
CA CYS A 153 -36.72 -10.59 -86.18
C CYS A 153 -35.40 -9.78 -86.15
N LEU A 154 -34.71 -9.71 -87.29
CA LEU A 154 -33.47 -8.93 -87.43
C LEU A 154 -33.67 -7.42 -87.22
N ALA A 155 -34.80 -6.86 -87.66
CA ALA A 155 -35.10 -5.44 -87.47
C ALA A 155 -35.27 -5.10 -85.99
N ASP A 156 -35.96 -5.95 -85.23
CA ASP A 156 -36.11 -5.77 -83.78
C ASP A 156 -34.77 -5.93 -83.05
N ARG A 157 -33.92 -6.90 -83.45
CA ARG A 157 -32.55 -7.02 -82.91
C ARG A 157 -31.73 -5.76 -83.12
N ILE A 158 -31.80 -5.13 -84.30
CA ILE A 158 -31.14 -3.86 -84.60
C ILE A 158 -31.68 -2.76 -83.68
N LEU A 159 -33.00 -2.57 -83.59
CA LEU A 159 -33.61 -1.53 -82.75
C LEU A 159 -33.30 -1.69 -81.25
N HIS A 160 -33.23 -2.92 -80.74
CA HIS A 160 -32.84 -3.17 -79.36
C HIS A 160 -31.34 -2.91 -79.13
N ALA A 161 -30.48 -3.27 -80.08
CA ALA A 161 -29.05 -2.95 -80.02
C ALA A 161 -28.79 -1.44 -80.08
N GLU A 162 -29.45 -0.69 -80.97
CA GLU A 162 -29.36 0.78 -81.02
C GLU A 162 -29.77 1.43 -79.69
N ARG A 163 -30.90 1.00 -79.10
CA ARG A 163 -31.34 1.44 -77.77
C ARG A 163 -30.32 1.11 -76.68
N PHE A 164 -29.72 -0.08 -76.72
CA PHE A 164 -28.68 -0.49 -75.77
C PHE A 164 -27.43 0.38 -75.88
N HIS A 165 -26.85 0.55 -77.09
CA HIS A 165 -25.65 1.38 -77.27
C HIS A 165 -25.94 2.86 -76.96
N LYS A 166 -27.15 3.35 -77.24
CA LYS A 166 -27.56 4.70 -76.83
C LYS A 166 -27.56 4.85 -75.30
N SER A 167 -28.23 3.97 -74.57
CA SER A 167 -28.23 4.03 -73.10
C SER A 167 -26.85 3.79 -72.49
N LEU A 168 -26.01 2.97 -73.11
CA LEU A 168 -24.61 2.78 -72.70
C LEU A 168 -23.80 4.08 -72.90
N ALA A 169 -24.01 4.80 -74.00
CA ALA A 169 -23.39 6.12 -74.23
C ALA A 169 -23.91 7.19 -73.25
N GLU A 170 -25.22 7.19 -72.94
CA GLU A 170 -25.82 8.05 -71.90
C GLU A 170 -25.15 7.78 -70.53
N ARG A 171 -25.10 6.52 -70.07
CA ARG A 171 -24.45 6.14 -68.80
C ARG A 171 -22.95 6.47 -68.78
N ARG A 172 -22.24 6.30 -69.91
CA ARG A 172 -20.83 6.70 -70.03
C ARG A 172 -20.64 8.22 -69.93
N SER A 173 -21.58 9.00 -70.47
CA SER A 173 -21.57 10.47 -70.35
C SER A 173 -21.80 10.89 -68.89
N GLU A 174 -22.70 10.24 -68.17
CA GLU A 174 -22.94 10.45 -66.74
C GLU A 174 -21.70 10.11 -65.89
N CYS A 175 -21.06 8.96 -66.14
CA CYS A 175 -19.79 8.58 -65.49
C CYS A 175 -18.69 9.64 -65.72
N LEU A 176 -18.56 10.14 -66.96
CA LEU A 176 -17.59 11.19 -67.29
C LEU A 176 -17.94 12.54 -66.65
N SER A 177 -19.21 12.85 -66.45
CA SER A 177 -19.66 14.05 -65.73
C SER A 177 -19.34 13.98 -64.24
N LEU A 178 -19.62 12.83 -63.61
CA LEU A 178 -19.30 12.57 -62.20
C LEU A 178 -17.78 12.61 -61.96
N LEU A 179 -16.99 11.92 -62.80
CA LEU A 179 -15.53 11.94 -62.70
C LEU A 179 -14.94 13.36 -62.90
N ARG A 180 -15.51 14.17 -63.80
CA ARG A 180 -15.12 15.59 -63.95
C ARG A 180 -15.43 16.41 -62.70
N SER A 181 -16.58 16.17 -62.05
CA SER A 181 -16.93 16.83 -60.78
C SER A 181 -15.93 16.48 -59.68
N ILE A 182 -15.58 15.19 -59.54
CA ILE A 182 -14.58 14.71 -58.57
C ILE A 182 -13.21 15.36 -58.82
N LEU A 183 -12.71 15.31 -60.06
CA LEU A 183 -11.39 15.84 -60.40
C LEU A 183 -11.31 17.38 -60.32
N LEU A 184 -12.43 18.10 -60.56
CA LEU A 184 -12.50 19.55 -60.38
C LEU A 184 -12.30 19.96 -58.91
N MET A 185 -12.73 19.12 -57.97
CA MET A 185 -12.60 19.39 -56.53
C MET A 185 -11.25 18.95 -55.93
N ASN A 186 -10.34 18.36 -56.72
CA ASN A 186 -9.05 17.85 -56.24
C ASN A 186 -8.23 18.89 -55.44
N SER A 187 -8.34 20.19 -55.74
CA SER A 187 -7.65 21.24 -54.97
C SER A 187 -8.10 21.31 -53.50
N TYR A 188 -9.41 21.23 -53.26
CA TYR A 188 -9.97 21.26 -51.91
C TYR A 188 -9.55 20.04 -51.08
N PHE A 189 -9.38 18.88 -51.73
CA PHE A 189 -8.84 17.69 -51.08
C PHE A 189 -7.32 17.78 -50.82
N VAL A 190 -6.55 18.52 -51.65
CA VAL A 190 -5.16 18.88 -51.30
C VAL A 190 -5.13 19.82 -50.09
N ASP A 191 -6.00 20.83 -50.02
CA ASP A 191 -6.07 21.74 -48.86
C ASP A 191 -6.48 21.01 -47.56
N LEU A 192 -7.41 20.05 -47.67
CA LEU A 192 -7.79 19.14 -46.58
C LEU A 192 -6.61 18.26 -46.14
N ASP A 193 -5.88 17.65 -47.08
CA ASP A 193 -4.70 16.85 -46.78
C ASP A 193 -3.54 17.68 -46.20
N VAL A 194 -3.39 18.94 -46.62
CA VAL A 194 -2.46 19.92 -46.00
C VAL A 194 -2.84 20.19 -44.55
N MET A 195 -4.12 20.41 -44.26
CA MET A 195 -4.59 20.58 -42.88
C MET A 195 -4.32 19.32 -42.05
N ARG A 196 -4.67 18.13 -42.56
CA ARG A 196 -4.47 16.83 -41.90
C ARG A 196 -3.00 16.55 -41.61
N ILE A 197 -2.11 16.70 -42.60
CA ILE A 197 -0.68 16.39 -42.42
C ILE A 197 0.01 17.40 -41.49
N ASN A 198 -0.42 18.67 -41.50
CA ASN A 198 0.07 19.67 -40.54
C ASN A 198 -0.38 19.34 -39.10
N LEU A 199 -1.63 18.91 -38.91
CA LEU A 199 -2.13 18.44 -37.61
C LEU A 199 -1.37 17.19 -37.14
N ALA A 200 -1.15 16.21 -38.01
CA ALA A 200 -0.41 14.99 -37.72
C ALA A 200 1.08 15.24 -37.43
N CYS A 201 1.69 16.22 -38.11
CA CYS A 201 3.05 16.68 -37.80
C CYS A 201 3.12 17.37 -36.43
N ALA A 202 2.10 18.17 -36.07
CA ALA A 202 2.01 18.81 -34.76
C ALA A 202 1.74 17.82 -33.62
N THR A 203 0.94 16.77 -33.83
CA THR A 203 0.77 15.69 -32.84
C THR A 203 2.03 14.85 -32.71
N PHE A 204 2.72 14.52 -33.81
CA PHE A 204 4.03 13.85 -33.77
C PHE A 204 5.06 14.66 -32.99
N HIS A 205 5.21 15.97 -33.26
CA HIS A 205 6.15 16.81 -32.51
C HIS A 205 5.79 16.93 -31.03
N ARG A 206 4.48 16.98 -30.69
CA ARG A 206 4.01 16.96 -29.29
C ARG A 206 4.35 15.63 -28.61
N TRP A 207 4.09 14.49 -29.26
CA TRP A 207 4.44 13.16 -28.74
C TRP A 207 5.95 12.99 -28.58
N LYS A 208 6.76 13.39 -29.58
CA LYS A 208 8.23 13.34 -29.52
C LYS A 208 8.79 14.20 -28.38
N ALA A 209 8.18 15.36 -28.11
CA ALA A 209 8.53 16.17 -26.94
C ALA A 209 8.12 15.52 -25.61
N HIS A 210 6.95 14.88 -25.53
CA HIS A 210 6.55 14.11 -24.34
C HIS A 210 7.39 12.84 -24.15
N GLU A 211 7.86 12.18 -25.22
CA GLU A 211 8.79 11.06 -25.11
C GLU A 211 10.15 11.50 -24.58
N LEU A 212 10.68 12.65 -24.98
CA LEU A 212 11.88 13.22 -24.34
C LEU A 212 11.70 13.46 -22.82
N CYS A 213 10.47 13.69 -22.35
CA CYS A 213 10.14 13.74 -20.92
C CYS A 213 9.89 12.36 -20.29
N ALA A 214 9.33 11.39 -21.01
CA ALA A 214 8.99 10.06 -20.51
C ALA A 214 10.20 9.11 -20.48
N LEU A 215 11.10 9.23 -21.45
CA LEU A 215 12.38 8.54 -21.54
C LEU A 215 13.40 9.04 -20.50
N ALA A 216 13.10 10.15 -19.83
CA ALA A 216 13.95 10.70 -18.76
C ALA A 216 13.94 9.87 -17.46
N ASP A 217 12.94 9.00 -17.24
CA ASP A 217 13.03 7.95 -16.22
C ASP A 217 13.55 6.64 -16.84
N PRO A 218 14.79 6.21 -16.53
CA PRO A 218 15.39 4.99 -17.09
C PRO A 218 14.70 3.69 -16.63
N ARG A 219 13.75 3.73 -15.68
CA ARG A 219 12.91 2.60 -15.31
C ARG A 219 11.88 2.27 -16.40
N MET A 220 11.31 3.30 -17.03
CA MET A 220 10.30 3.21 -18.09
C MET A 220 10.83 2.38 -19.27
N LEU A 221 12.03 2.70 -19.73
CA LEU A 221 12.73 2.06 -20.85
C LEU A 221 12.87 0.53 -20.70
N LYS A 222 13.02 0.02 -19.47
CA LYS A 222 13.11 -1.43 -19.20
C LYS A 222 11.76 -2.14 -19.23
N ILE A 223 10.68 -1.47 -18.84
CA ILE A 223 9.34 -2.07 -18.75
C ILE A 223 8.64 -2.06 -20.12
N ILE A 224 8.81 -0.98 -20.89
CA ILE A 224 8.07 -0.72 -22.14
C ILE A 224 8.63 -1.47 -23.35
N GLN A 225 9.82 -2.09 -23.23
CA GLN A 225 10.66 -2.55 -24.34
C GLN A 225 11.00 -1.39 -25.29
N GLY A 226 11.90 -0.50 -24.85
CA GLY A 226 12.17 0.78 -25.51
C GLY A 226 12.60 0.75 -26.98
N SER A 227 13.08 -0.38 -27.52
CA SER A 227 13.39 -0.53 -28.95
C SER A 227 12.16 -0.25 -29.82
N GLY A 228 11.03 -0.91 -29.51
CA GLY A 228 9.76 -0.73 -30.23
C GLY A 228 9.03 0.59 -29.96
N LEU A 229 9.74 1.63 -29.50
CA LEU A 229 9.30 3.03 -29.57
C LEU A 229 10.23 3.85 -30.48
N SER A 230 11.55 3.69 -30.39
CA SER A 230 12.48 4.36 -31.33
C SER A 230 12.20 3.93 -32.77
N ASP A 231 12.11 2.62 -33.01
CA ASP A 231 11.84 2.04 -34.34
C ASP A 231 10.53 2.59 -34.94
N LEU A 232 9.53 2.83 -34.09
CA LEU A 232 8.20 3.29 -34.46
C LEU A 232 8.17 4.82 -34.68
N LEU A 233 8.82 5.61 -33.82
CA LEU A 233 9.00 7.04 -34.04
C LEU A 233 9.78 7.31 -35.33
N GLU A 234 10.85 6.55 -35.58
CA GLU A 234 11.68 6.67 -36.78
C GLU A 234 10.90 6.30 -38.04
N HIS A 235 10.05 5.26 -37.98
CA HIS A 235 9.13 4.90 -39.06
C HIS A 235 8.14 6.02 -39.39
N VAL A 236 7.46 6.57 -38.38
CA VAL A 236 6.49 7.66 -38.55
C VAL A 236 7.18 8.95 -39.00
N GLU A 237 8.39 9.24 -38.52
CA GLU A 237 9.17 10.38 -38.97
C GLU A 237 9.60 10.24 -40.44
N ALA A 238 9.91 9.03 -40.90
CA ALA A 238 10.19 8.75 -42.30
C ALA A 238 8.95 8.94 -43.19
N LEU A 239 7.77 8.52 -42.73
CA LEU A 239 6.49 8.75 -43.43
C LEU A 239 6.14 10.24 -43.51
N LEU A 240 6.25 10.98 -42.40
CA LEU A 240 6.00 12.43 -42.36
C LEU A 240 6.98 13.21 -43.25
N ARG A 241 8.28 12.87 -43.22
CA ARG A 241 9.28 13.44 -44.15
C ARG A 241 8.98 13.12 -45.61
N ARG A 242 8.47 11.92 -45.92
CA ARG A 242 8.07 11.52 -47.27
C ARG A 242 6.83 12.29 -47.75
N ALA A 243 5.87 12.54 -46.87
CA ALA A 243 4.66 13.28 -47.19
C ALA A 243 4.89 14.79 -47.31
N MET A 244 5.60 15.41 -46.36
CA MET A 244 5.79 16.87 -46.32
C MET A 244 7.00 17.35 -47.16
N GLY A 245 8.04 16.53 -47.27
CA GLY A 245 9.38 16.98 -47.67
C GLY A 245 10.21 17.43 -46.46
N LEU A 246 11.54 17.40 -46.60
CA LEU A 246 12.46 17.64 -45.47
C LEU A 246 12.38 19.07 -44.90
N THR A 247 12.19 20.07 -45.78
CA THR A 247 12.03 21.48 -45.40
C THR A 247 10.78 21.67 -44.55
N ASP A 248 9.63 21.28 -45.08
CA ASP A 248 8.30 21.50 -44.51
C ASP A 248 8.08 20.69 -43.24
N PHE A 249 8.69 19.50 -43.16
CA PHE A 249 8.78 18.74 -41.93
C PHE A 249 9.59 19.50 -40.85
N SER A 250 10.72 20.12 -41.22
CA SER A 250 11.56 20.88 -40.27
C SER A 250 10.95 22.21 -39.81
N THR A 251 10.06 22.81 -40.61
CA THR A 251 9.22 23.97 -40.22
C THR A 251 7.92 23.55 -39.53
N GLY A 252 7.67 22.23 -39.39
CA GLY A 252 6.43 21.68 -38.83
C GLY A 252 5.16 21.98 -39.63
N THR A 253 5.28 22.56 -40.84
CA THR A 253 4.16 23.06 -41.64
C THR A 253 4.47 22.98 -43.14
N THR A 254 3.50 22.51 -43.91
CA THR A 254 3.51 22.46 -45.39
C THR A 254 2.31 23.21 -45.98
N SER A 255 2.37 23.51 -47.28
CA SER A 255 1.31 24.18 -48.04
C SER A 255 0.80 23.33 -49.21
N ALA A 256 -0.25 23.79 -49.91
CA ALA A 256 -0.78 23.14 -51.12
C ALA A 256 0.04 23.42 -52.39
N ALA A 257 1.02 24.34 -52.33
CA ALA A 257 1.73 24.82 -53.51
C ALA A 257 2.50 23.70 -54.24
N GLY A 258 2.26 23.57 -55.54
CA GLY A 258 2.94 22.59 -56.41
C GLY A 258 2.50 21.12 -56.25
N LYS A 259 1.49 20.84 -55.41
CA LYS A 259 1.01 19.47 -55.15
C LYS A 259 -0.18 19.10 -56.04
N ARG A 260 -0.31 17.81 -56.32
CA ARG A 260 -1.46 17.19 -57.01
C ARG A 260 -2.03 16.10 -56.13
N TYR A 261 -3.35 16.03 -56.00
CA TYR A 261 -4.03 15.02 -55.16
C TYR A 261 -3.61 13.59 -55.54
N GLU A 262 -3.66 13.27 -56.84
CA GLU A 262 -3.32 11.95 -57.41
C GLU A 262 -1.95 11.42 -56.98
N ASP A 263 -0.92 12.29 -56.97
CA ASP A 263 0.46 11.90 -56.67
C ASP A 263 0.78 11.95 -55.18
N TRP A 264 0.06 12.80 -54.43
CA TRP A 264 0.41 13.17 -53.06
C TRP A 264 -0.43 12.48 -51.98
N HIS A 265 -1.74 12.30 -52.22
CA HIS A 265 -2.70 11.80 -51.23
C HIS A 265 -2.28 10.44 -50.64
N ALA A 266 -1.79 9.51 -51.47
CA ALA A 266 -1.33 8.20 -51.00
C ALA A 266 -0.15 8.29 -50.00
N SER A 267 0.72 9.30 -50.11
CA SER A 267 1.80 9.54 -49.13
C SER A 267 1.28 10.21 -47.86
N VAL A 268 0.29 11.09 -47.96
CA VAL A 268 -0.40 11.69 -46.81
C VAL A 268 -1.15 10.62 -46.02
N ALA A 269 -2.02 9.84 -46.68
CA ALA A 269 -2.79 8.77 -46.04
C ALA A 269 -1.91 7.77 -45.28
N ALA A 270 -0.77 7.36 -45.87
CA ALA A 270 0.20 6.49 -45.19
C ALA A 270 0.80 7.14 -43.93
N ALA A 271 1.13 8.44 -43.99
CA ALA A 271 1.65 9.17 -42.83
C ALA A 271 0.59 9.40 -41.73
N LEU A 272 -0.67 9.65 -42.10
CA LEU A 272 -1.79 9.76 -41.15
C LEU A 272 -2.03 8.44 -40.42
N LEU A 273 -2.04 7.31 -41.13
CA LEU A 273 -2.17 5.97 -40.54
C LEU A 273 -1.02 5.67 -39.57
N GLY A 274 0.22 6.00 -39.94
CA GLY A 274 1.38 5.82 -39.04
C GLY A 274 1.30 6.68 -37.77
N VAL A 275 0.86 7.93 -37.88
CA VAL A 275 0.67 8.83 -36.72
C VAL A 275 -0.46 8.34 -35.81
N ASP A 276 -1.54 7.79 -36.36
CA ASP A 276 -2.63 7.21 -35.56
C ASP A 276 -2.20 5.91 -34.87
N GLU A 277 -1.54 4.98 -35.57
CA GLU A 277 -1.00 3.77 -34.94
C GLU A 277 -0.04 4.11 -33.80
N MET A 278 0.84 5.10 -34.00
CA MET A 278 1.70 5.65 -32.96
C MET A 278 0.91 6.18 -31.76
N ALA A 279 -0.11 7.01 -32.00
CA ALA A 279 -0.94 7.56 -30.94
C ALA A 279 -1.68 6.46 -30.15
N GLN A 280 -2.18 5.42 -30.83
CA GLN A 280 -2.81 4.26 -30.19
C GLN A 280 -1.79 3.45 -29.35
N GLN A 281 -0.63 3.11 -29.92
CA GLN A 281 0.42 2.35 -29.23
C GLN A 281 0.98 3.10 -28.02
N LEU A 282 1.23 4.41 -28.15
CA LEU A 282 1.68 5.27 -27.04
C LEU A 282 0.62 5.44 -25.96
N THR A 283 -0.66 5.62 -26.33
CA THR A 283 -1.76 5.72 -25.35
C THR A 283 -1.88 4.43 -24.55
N LYS A 284 -1.82 3.26 -25.21
CA LYS A 284 -1.83 1.94 -24.55
C LYS A 284 -0.64 1.75 -23.60
N LYS A 285 0.57 2.15 -24.02
CA LYS A 285 1.78 2.12 -23.18
C LYS A 285 1.65 3.08 -21.98
N THR A 286 1.09 4.27 -22.17
CA THR A 286 0.83 5.25 -21.10
C THR A 286 -0.16 4.72 -20.06
N GLN A 287 -1.24 4.05 -20.50
CA GLN A 287 -2.20 3.42 -19.59
C GLN A 287 -1.57 2.32 -18.72
N LEU A 288 -0.71 1.47 -19.30
CA LEU A 288 0.01 0.42 -18.57
C LEU A 288 0.98 0.98 -17.51
N LEU A 289 1.50 2.20 -17.71
CA LEU A 289 2.36 2.87 -16.75
C LEU A 289 1.57 3.46 -15.58
N LEU A 290 0.41 4.06 -15.86
CA LEU A 290 -0.49 4.57 -14.82
C LEU A 290 -0.99 3.43 -13.91
N THR A 291 -1.33 2.26 -14.48
CA THR A 291 -1.68 1.09 -13.67
C THR A 291 -0.48 0.57 -12.88
N TYR A 292 0.72 0.50 -13.46
CA TYR A 292 1.93 0.10 -12.73
C TYR A 292 2.28 1.05 -11.56
N GLN A 293 2.10 2.37 -11.75
CA GLN A 293 2.32 3.36 -10.71
C GLN A 293 1.33 3.20 -9.55
N GLY A 294 0.03 3.03 -9.84
CA GLY A 294 -0.98 2.71 -8.82
C GLY A 294 -0.70 1.39 -8.08
N ASP A 295 -0.27 0.36 -8.81
CA ASP A 295 0.20 -0.92 -8.24
C ASP A 295 1.40 -0.73 -7.29
N GLU A 296 2.34 0.17 -7.62
CA GLU A 296 3.51 0.47 -6.79
C GLU A 296 3.15 1.32 -5.57
N GLU A 297 2.13 2.18 -5.65
CA GLU A 297 1.59 2.95 -4.53
C GLU A 297 0.80 2.05 -3.56
N LEU A 298 -0.09 1.21 -4.08
CA LEU A 298 -0.82 0.20 -3.30
C LEU A 298 0.14 -0.75 -2.55
N ARG A 299 1.25 -1.17 -3.19
CA ARG A 299 2.29 -1.99 -2.52
C ARG A 299 2.97 -1.25 -1.37
N LYS A 300 3.17 0.07 -1.47
CA LYS A 300 3.76 0.89 -0.39
C LYS A 300 2.76 1.09 0.76
N GLU A 301 1.49 1.33 0.44
CA GLU A 301 0.40 1.43 1.42
C GLU A 301 0.22 0.10 2.19
N VAL A 302 0.18 -1.04 1.49
CA VAL A 302 0.11 -2.37 2.12
C VAL A 302 1.35 -2.66 2.99
N ALA A 303 2.54 -2.23 2.58
CA ALA A 303 3.74 -2.36 3.42
C ALA A 303 3.66 -1.50 4.69
N LEU A 304 3.14 -0.27 4.61
CA LEU A 304 2.93 0.61 5.76
C LEU A 304 1.88 0.03 6.73
N MET A 305 0.75 -0.46 6.23
CA MET A 305 -0.25 -1.15 7.05
C MET A 305 0.33 -2.37 7.78
N GLN A 306 1.21 -3.13 7.13
CA GLN A 306 1.91 -4.25 7.78
C GLN A 306 2.87 -3.81 8.89
N GLU A 307 3.55 -2.66 8.75
CA GLU A 307 4.36 -2.09 9.84
C GLU A 307 3.48 -1.59 10.99
N GLU A 308 2.35 -0.95 10.71
CA GLU A 308 1.38 -0.51 11.73
C GLU A 308 0.76 -1.69 12.49
N ASP A 309 0.35 -2.77 11.81
CA ASP A 309 -0.13 -4.01 12.43
C ASP A 309 0.94 -4.65 13.33
N LEU A 310 2.21 -4.65 12.91
CA LEU A 310 3.33 -5.15 13.71
C LEU A 310 3.58 -4.29 14.96
N LEU A 311 3.39 -2.97 14.87
CA LEU A 311 3.46 -2.07 16.02
C LEU A 311 2.27 -2.26 16.97
N ALA A 312 1.05 -2.35 16.45
CA ALA A 312 -0.16 -2.65 17.21
C ALA A 312 -0.04 -4.01 17.95
N SER A 313 0.45 -5.05 17.27
CA SER A 313 0.69 -6.37 17.88
C SER A 313 1.73 -6.32 19.01
N ARG A 314 2.78 -5.50 18.87
CA ARG A 314 3.78 -5.27 19.95
C ARG A 314 3.16 -4.54 21.13
N ILE A 315 2.35 -3.52 20.88
CA ILE A 315 1.66 -2.74 21.93
C ILE A 315 0.67 -3.65 22.68
N ALA A 316 -0.17 -4.41 21.97
CA ALA A 316 -1.10 -5.37 22.56
C ALA A 316 -0.38 -6.40 23.46
N LYS A 317 0.74 -6.97 23.00
CA LYS A 317 1.58 -7.89 23.80
C LYS A 317 2.20 -7.22 25.03
N MET A 318 2.52 -5.93 24.99
CA MET A 318 2.94 -5.19 26.18
C MET A 318 1.79 -4.91 27.15
N HIS A 319 0.59 -4.63 26.65
CA HIS A 319 -0.60 -4.48 27.50
C HIS A 319 -0.98 -5.79 28.18
N GLN A 320 -0.97 -6.91 27.45
CA GLN A 320 -1.22 -8.23 28.02
C GLN A 320 -0.23 -8.55 29.15
N ARG A 321 1.08 -8.39 28.91
CA ARG A 321 2.10 -8.57 29.97
C ARG A 321 1.86 -7.74 31.22
N ARG A 322 1.41 -6.48 31.09
CA ARG A 322 1.08 -5.64 32.26
C ARG A 322 -0.16 -6.13 33.01
N LEU A 323 -1.13 -6.74 32.32
CA LEU A 323 -2.28 -7.38 32.94
C LEU A 323 -1.84 -8.66 33.65
N ASP A 324 -1.04 -9.50 32.99
CA ASP A 324 -0.46 -10.71 33.57
C ASP A 324 0.38 -10.37 34.83
N GLU A 325 1.22 -9.33 34.77
CA GLU A 325 2.02 -8.80 35.89
C GLU A 325 1.13 -8.28 37.03
N ALA A 326 0.04 -7.57 36.71
CA ALA A 326 -0.91 -7.06 37.71
C ALA A 326 -1.71 -8.17 38.38
N GLU A 327 -2.12 -9.21 37.64
CA GLU A 327 -2.79 -10.40 38.18
C GLU A 327 -1.84 -11.20 39.08
N ASN A 328 -0.61 -11.45 38.64
CA ASN A 328 0.42 -12.08 39.46
C ASN A 328 0.71 -11.27 40.74
N TYR A 329 0.71 -9.93 40.67
CA TYR A 329 0.85 -9.07 41.84
C TYR A 329 -0.37 -9.12 42.77
N ALA A 330 -1.59 -9.20 42.25
CA ALA A 330 -2.80 -9.41 43.04
C ALA A 330 -2.78 -10.76 43.77
N ILE A 331 -2.40 -11.85 43.08
CA ILE A 331 -2.21 -13.19 43.66
C ILE A 331 -1.13 -13.16 44.76
N PHE A 332 -0.04 -12.40 44.57
CA PHE A 332 0.98 -12.19 45.59
C PHE A 332 0.43 -11.45 46.82
N LEU A 333 -0.34 -10.36 46.61
CA LEU A 333 -0.97 -9.62 47.72
C LEU A 333 -1.95 -10.48 48.52
N VAL A 334 -2.75 -11.34 47.88
CA VAL A 334 -3.63 -12.30 48.57
C VAL A 334 -2.81 -13.26 49.44
N LYS A 335 -1.72 -13.84 48.90
CA LYS A 335 -0.81 -14.70 49.68
C LYS A 335 -0.21 -13.97 50.88
N CYS A 336 0.18 -12.69 50.72
CA CYS A 336 0.64 -11.88 51.85
C CYS A 336 -0.45 -11.64 52.91
N GLN A 337 -1.71 -11.41 52.50
CA GLN A 337 -2.84 -11.26 53.41
C GLN A 337 -3.13 -12.58 54.16
N GLU A 338 -3.13 -13.72 53.48
CA GLU A 338 -3.25 -15.04 54.13
C GLU A 338 -2.11 -15.28 55.14
N SER A 339 -0.86 -15.01 54.77
CA SER A 339 0.29 -15.17 55.67
C SER A 339 0.19 -14.27 56.90
N TRP A 340 -0.29 -13.04 56.71
CA TRP A 340 -0.55 -12.10 57.81
C TRP A 340 -1.70 -12.59 58.72
N GLN A 341 -2.80 -13.09 58.14
CA GLN A 341 -3.92 -13.67 58.89
C GLN A 341 -3.48 -14.90 59.69
N LYS A 342 -2.70 -15.82 59.10
CA LYS A 342 -2.10 -16.97 59.79
C LYS A 342 -1.19 -16.52 60.94
N GLY A 343 -0.43 -15.43 60.77
CA GLY A 343 0.34 -14.81 61.85
C GLY A 343 -0.51 -14.16 62.96
N LEU A 344 -1.74 -13.72 62.65
CA LEU A 344 -2.70 -13.20 63.64
C LEU A 344 -3.47 -14.30 64.37
N THR A 345 -3.78 -15.44 63.72
CA THR A 345 -4.38 -16.59 64.40
C THR A 345 -3.38 -17.24 65.35
N GLN A 346 -2.15 -17.49 64.88
CA GLN A 346 -1.06 -18.00 65.73
C GLN A 346 -0.88 -17.14 66.98
N ARG A 347 -0.76 -15.81 66.85
CA ARG A 347 -0.66 -14.91 68.02
C ARG A 347 -1.86 -14.96 68.97
N ARG A 348 -3.06 -15.28 68.48
CA ARG A 348 -4.24 -15.45 69.32
C ARG A 348 -4.20 -16.79 70.07
N GLU A 349 -3.77 -17.85 69.40
CA GLU A 349 -3.54 -19.17 69.97
C GLU A 349 -2.42 -19.12 71.03
N ASP A 350 -1.30 -18.43 70.74
CA ASP A 350 -0.19 -18.18 71.67
C ASP A 350 -0.67 -17.44 72.94
N LEU A 351 -1.50 -16.39 72.78
CA LEU A 351 -2.08 -15.64 73.90
C LEU A 351 -3.10 -16.47 74.70
N GLN A 352 -3.84 -17.36 74.04
CA GLN A 352 -4.76 -18.29 74.72
C GLN A 352 -4.00 -19.38 75.50
N ALA A 353 -2.88 -19.87 74.97
CA ALA A 353 -1.99 -20.81 75.66
C ALA A 353 -1.34 -20.17 76.89
N LEU A 354 -0.86 -18.92 76.78
CA LEU A 354 -0.34 -18.16 77.92
C LEU A 354 -1.42 -17.92 78.99
N ALA A 355 -2.63 -17.52 78.59
CA ALA A 355 -3.74 -17.33 79.52
C ALA A 355 -4.21 -18.64 80.18
N ALA A 356 -4.07 -19.79 79.50
CA ALA A 356 -4.30 -21.11 80.11
C ALA A 356 -3.23 -21.41 81.17
N GLN A 357 -1.95 -21.23 80.84
CA GLN A 357 -0.84 -21.42 81.78
C GLN A 357 -0.96 -20.51 83.02
N GLU A 358 -1.31 -19.23 82.87
CA GLU A 358 -1.53 -18.31 83.99
C GLU A 358 -2.69 -18.76 84.90
N ASN A 359 -3.71 -19.43 84.36
CA ASN A 359 -4.80 -20.00 85.17
C ASN A 359 -4.38 -21.28 85.89
N ASP A 360 -3.62 -22.17 85.24
CA ASP A 360 -3.09 -23.40 85.86
C ASP A 360 -2.14 -23.05 87.02
N GLU A 361 -1.26 -22.05 86.84
CA GLU A 361 -0.36 -21.55 87.88
C GLU A 361 -1.14 -20.96 89.07
N GLN A 362 -2.23 -20.22 88.82
CA GLN A 362 -3.13 -19.74 89.88
C GLN A 362 -3.87 -20.88 90.60
N GLN A 363 -4.25 -21.94 89.88
CA GLN A 363 -4.93 -23.09 90.47
C GLN A 363 -4.00 -23.93 91.35
N GLU A 364 -2.72 -24.07 91.00
CA GLU A 364 -1.72 -24.66 91.91
C GLU A 364 -1.41 -23.74 93.11
N HIS A 365 -1.28 -22.43 92.89
CA HIS A 365 -0.96 -21.50 93.97
C HIS A 365 -2.06 -21.45 95.05
N THR A 366 -3.34 -21.63 94.66
CA THR A 366 -4.47 -21.71 95.61
C THR A 366 -4.52 -23.05 96.36
N LYS A 367 -4.24 -24.19 95.71
CA LYS A 367 -4.08 -25.50 96.37
C LYS A 367 -2.99 -25.44 97.45
N HIS A 368 -1.84 -24.84 97.13
CA HIS A 368 -0.71 -24.75 98.06
C HIS A 368 -1.06 -23.95 99.33
N GLN A 369 -1.72 -22.79 99.18
CA GLN A 369 -2.16 -21.98 100.33
C GLN A 369 -3.16 -22.70 101.25
N ALA A 370 -4.04 -23.55 100.70
CA ALA A 370 -4.99 -24.34 101.49
C ALA A 370 -4.27 -25.39 102.36
N ALA A 371 -3.25 -26.06 101.81
CA ALA A 371 -2.46 -27.06 102.54
C ALA A 371 -1.70 -26.44 103.73
N THR A 372 -1.10 -25.25 103.56
CA THR A 372 -0.29 -24.61 104.61
C THR A 372 -1.09 -24.27 105.87
N ARG A 373 -2.35 -23.84 105.74
CA ARG A 373 -3.19 -23.46 106.89
C ARG A 373 -3.47 -24.64 107.82
N LYS A 374 -3.85 -25.79 107.24
CA LYS A 374 -4.21 -26.98 108.01
C LYS A 374 -3.08 -27.48 108.92
N TYR A 375 -1.83 -27.32 108.48
CA TYR A 375 -0.65 -27.73 109.26
C TYR A 375 -0.44 -26.87 110.53
N GLN A 376 -0.93 -25.62 110.56
CA GLN A 376 -0.74 -24.70 111.69
C GLN A 376 -1.75 -24.94 112.82
N GLU A 377 -2.94 -25.46 112.50
CA GLU A 377 -4.00 -25.75 113.47
C GLU A 377 -3.63 -26.98 114.34
N GLU A 378 -2.99 -28.01 113.74
CA GLU A 378 -2.64 -29.27 114.41
C GLU A 378 -1.47 -29.18 115.43
N GLU A 379 -0.59 -28.17 115.34
CA GLU A 379 0.44 -27.93 116.38
C GLU A 379 -0.15 -27.27 117.62
N GLN A 380 -1.14 -26.41 117.46
CA GLN A 380 -1.55 -25.46 118.50
C GLN A 380 -2.34 -26.13 119.64
N GLU A 381 -3.03 -27.24 119.36
CA GLU A 381 -3.69 -28.06 120.39
C GLU A 381 -2.68 -28.78 121.31
N ARG A 382 -1.54 -29.24 120.77
CA ARG A 382 -0.58 -30.10 121.49
C ARG A 382 0.09 -29.41 122.68
N PHE A 383 0.26 -28.09 122.63
CA PHE A 383 0.92 -27.32 123.69
C PHE A 383 0.04 -27.08 124.94
N SER A 384 -1.25 -27.42 124.90
CA SER A 384 -2.21 -27.02 125.94
C SER A 384 -2.24 -27.89 127.21
N THR A 385 -1.60 -29.05 127.23
CA THR A 385 -1.92 -30.13 128.19
C THR A 385 -0.85 -30.48 129.24
N LEU A 386 0.34 -29.85 129.23
CA LEU A 386 1.44 -30.20 130.15
C LEU A 386 1.90 -29.02 131.03
N LYS A 387 2.00 -29.26 132.36
CA LYS A 387 2.56 -28.31 133.34
C LYS A 387 3.96 -28.77 133.80
N MET A 388 5.00 -28.15 133.24
CA MET A 388 6.41 -28.39 133.64
C MET A 388 6.83 -27.52 134.83
N SER A 389 7.86 -27.94 135.57
CA SER A 389 8.53 -27.10 136.58
C SER A 389 9.52 -26.11 135.95
N ILE A 390 10.00 -25.14 136.74
CA ILE A 390 10.98 -24.13 136.30
C ILE A 390 12.30 -24.78 135.84
N TRP A 391 12.78 -25.80 136.57
CA TRP A 391 14.05 -26.46 136.25
C TRP A 391 13.96 -27.28 134.96
N GLU A 392 12.81 -27.90 134.69
CA GLU A 392 12.54 -28.60 133.43
C GLU A 392 12.37 -27.59 132.27
N ALA A 393 11.65 -26.49 132.48
CA ALA A 393 11.50 -25.43 131.47
C ALA A 393 12.84 -24.79 131.07
N VAL A 394 13.78 -24.66 132.02
CA VAL A 394 15.17 -24.24 131.75
C VAL A 394 15.94 -25.33 130.98
N LYS A 395 15.69 -26.62 131.26
CA LYS A 395 16.41 -27.75 130.67
C LYS A 395 15.99 -28.05 129.22
N GLU A 396 14.69 -27.94 128.91
CA GLU A 396 14.12 -28.19 127.58
C GLU A 396 14.19 -26.98 126.62
N GLY A 397 14.98 -25.94 126.95
CA GLY A 397 15.31 -24.86 126.01
C GLY A 397 14.21 -23.82 125.72
N LEU A 398 13.16 -23.74 126.55
CA LEU A 398 12.00 -22.87 126.30
C LEU A 398 12.32 -21.36 126.25
N ALA A 399 11.47 -20.61 125.55
CA ALA A 399 11.64 -19.17 125.31
C ALA A 399 11.82 -18.36 126.60
N VAL A 400 12.71 -17.36 126.55
CA VAL A 400 13.23 -16.63 127.70
C VAL A 400 12.14 -15.90 128.50
N GLU A 401 11.12 -15.38 127.83
CA GLU A 401 9.97 -14.71 128.44
C GLU A 401 9.18 -15.66 129.37
N ILE A 402 9.00 -16.91 128.94
CA ILE A 402 8.21 -17.93 129.65
C ILE A 402 8.91 -18.32 130.94
N VAL A 403 10.20 -18.69 130.85
CA VAL A 403 11.03 -19.02 132.02
C VAL A 403 11.06 -17.86 133.02
N ARG A 404 11.22 -16.62 132.53
CA ARG A 404 11.23 -15.41 133.36
C ARG A 404 9.92 -15.20 134.11
N ALA A 405 8.78 -15.44 133.47
CA ALA A 405 7.46 -15.36 134.10
C ALA A 405 7.28 -16.42 135.20
N MET A 406 7.70 -17.67 134.96
CA MET A 406 7.61 -18.75 135.96
C MET A 406 8.50 -18.48 137.19
N VAL A 407 9.74 -18.01 136.99
CA VAL A 407 10.62 -17.59 138.10
C VAL A 407 10.00 -16.45 138.91
N PHE A 408 9.35 -15.48 138.26
CA PHE A 408 8.70 -14.36 138.95
C PHE A 408 7.46 -14.81 139.76
N ALA A 409 6.72 -15.81 139.27
CA ALA A 409 5.58 -16.39 139.98
C ALA A 409 6.00 -17.09 141.28
N GLU A 410 7.07 -17.88 141.28
CA GLU A 410 7.58 -18.50 142.53
C GLU A 410 8.23 -17.48 143.47
N LEU A 411 8.81 -16.38 142.96
CA LEU A 411 9.31 -15.26 143.78
C LEU A 411 8.17 -14.48 144.48
N GLN A 412 6.99 -14.40 143.85
CA GLN A 412 5.76 -13.89 144.49
C GLN A 412 5.27 -14.86 145.58
N LYS A 413 5.21 -16.15 145.29
CA LYS A 413 4.82 -17.23 146.22
C LYS A 413 5.71 -17.26 147.47
N ALA A 414 7.04 -17.16 147.28
CA ALA A 414 8.01 -17.13 148.37
C ALA A 414 7.78 -15.94 149.33
N ARG A 415 7.41 -14.75 148.79
CA ARG A 415 7.01 -13.60 149.62
C ARG A 415 5.70 -13.84 150.37
N GLN A 416 4.71 -14.47 149.74
CA GLN A 416 3.43 -14.80 150.40
C GLN A 416 3.60 -15.86 151.50
N LEU A 417 4.55 -16.78 151.34
CA LEU A 417 4.85 -17.87 152.27
C LEU A 417 6.03 -17.56 153.23
N GLY A 418 6.53 -16.32 153.21
CA GLY A 418 7.49 -15.81 154.20
C GLY A 418 8.93 -16.34 154.12
N TYR A 419 9.34 -16.98 153.03
CA TYR A 419 10.69 -17.56 152.88
C TYR A 419 11.54 -16.86 151.80
N GLU A 420 12.85 -16.79 152.00
CA GLU A 420 13.75 -15.99 151.15
C GLU A 420 14.29 -16.77 149.93
N PHE A 421 13.52 -16.83 148.85
CA PHE A 421 13.94 -17.49 147.61
C PHE A 421 15.00 -16.68 146.83
N LEU A 422 16.28 -16.94 147.12
CA LEU A 422 17.42 -16.34 146.43
C LEU A 422 17.92 -17.24 145.28
N VAL A 423 17.61 -16.87 144.03
CA VAL A 423 17.96 -17.61 142.79
C VAL A 423 19.45 -17.97 142.66
N LYS A 424 20.35 -17.24 143.33
CA LYS A 424 21.81 -17.49 143.32
C LYS A 424 22.27 -18.62 144.26
N SER A 425 21.46 -18.97 145.26
CA SER A 425 21.76 -20.02 146.26
C SER A 425 20.72 -21.14 146.29
N ALA A 426 19.53 -20.92 145.72
CA ALA A 426 18.54 -21.97 145.48
C ALA A 426 19.13 -23.09 144.63
N ARG A 427 19.03 -24.31 145.14
CA ARG A 427 19.48 -25.55 144.48
C ARG A 427 18.26 -26.37 144.05
N SER A 428 18.43 -27.15 142.99
CA SER A 428 17.54 -28.28 142.69
C SER A 428 17.70 -29.38 143.76
N ASP A 429 16.81 -30.37 143.74
CA ASP A 429 16.89 -31.58 144.58
C ASP A 429 18.14 -32.44 144.30
N HIS A 430 18.97 -32.07 143.31
CA HIS A 430 20.24 -32.71 142.99
C HIS A 430 21.46 -31.82 143.33
N GLY A 431 21.24 -30.69 144.02
CA GLY A 431 22.29 -29.83 144.57
C GLY A 431 22.83 -28.75 143.62
N GLU A 432 22.36 -28.68 142.38
CA GLU A 432 22.81 -27.73 141.36
C GLU A 432 22.00 -26.42 141.41
N THR A 433 22.65 -25.28 141.17
CA THR A 433 21.96 -23.98 141.09
C THR A 433 21.38 -23.73 139.70
N LEU A 434 20.27 -23.00 139.62
CA LEU A 434 19.56 -22.71 138.35
C LEU A 434 20.50 -22.10 137.27
N ILE A 435 21.48 -21.30 137.72
CA ILE A 435 22.47 -20.63 136.86
C ILE A 435 23.42 -21.64 136.19
N GLN A 436 23.76 -22.75 136.86
CA GLN A 436 24.61 -23.80 136.29
C GLN A 436 23.88 -24.54 135.16
N VAL A 437 22.63 -24.94 135.39
CA VAL A 437 21.78 -25.63 134.39
C VAL A 437 21.56 -24.74 133.16
N ALA A 438 21.17 -23.48 133.37
CA ALA A 438 20.98 -22.52 132.28
C ALA A 438 22.29 -22.26 131.48
N SER A 439 23.45 -22.25 132.16
CA SER A 439 24.75 -22.08 131.48
C SER A 439 25.16 -23.30 130.65
N PHE A 440 24.67 -24.50 130.96
CA PHE A 440 24.96 -25.72 130.19
C PHE A 440 24.12 -25.80 128.91
N VAL A 441 22.81 -25.52 129.01
CA VAL A 441 21.87 -25.60 127.88
C VAL A 441 22.03 -24.42 126.92
N TYR A 442 21.87 -23.17 127.41
CA TYR A 442 21.91 -21.96 126.58
C TYR A 442 23.33 -21.46 126.24
N SER A 443 24.32 -22.36 126.28
CA SER A 443 25.64 -22.15 125.66
C SER A 443 25.88 -22.99 124.41
N HIS A 444 25.01 -23.97 124.11
CA HIS A 444 24.98 -24.65 122.82
C HIS A 444 24.06 -23.93 121.83
N ASP A 445 22.85 -23.55 122.28
CA ASP A 445 21.98 -22.63 121.53
C ASP A 445 22.38 -21.16 121.73
N ARG A 446 22.22 -20.35 120.68
CA ARG A 446 22.87 -19.03 120.54
C ARG A 446 22.24 -17.90 121.37
N ASN A 447 21.48 -18.22 122.42
CA ASN A 447 20.76 -17.26 123.28
C ASN A 447 21.65 -16.64 124.36
N GLN A 448 22.77 -16.06 123.93
CA GLN A 448 23.82 -15.48 124.78
C GLN A 448 23.32 -14.34 125.69
N ALA A 449 22.21 -13.68 125.32
CA ALA A 449 21.58 -12.61 126.08
C ALA A 449 21.15 -13.01 127.51
N LEU A 450 20.65 -14.24 127.71
CA LEU A 450 20.19 -14.70 129.04
C LEU A 450 21.37 -14.83 130.02
N VAL A 451 22.48 -15.39 129.55
CA VAL A 451 23.71 -15.54 130.34
C VAL A 451 24.26 -14.16 130.73
N ASP A 452 24.31 -13.21 129.80
CA ASP A 452 24.84 -11.86 130.08
C ASP A 452 23.94 -11.00 130.99
N ASP A 453 22.63 -11.27 131.10
CA ASP A 453 21.74 -10.55 132.02
C ASP A 453 21.78 -11.14 133.45
N ILE A 454 21.83 -12.47 133.56
CA ILE A 454 22.06 -13.18 134.83
C ILE A 454 23.46 -12.87 135.39
N VAL A 455 24.49 -12.77 134.53
CA VAL A 455 25.84 -12.37 134.94
C VAL A 455 25.92 -10.87 135.29
N ARG A 456 25.15 -9.99 134.64
CA ARG A 456 25.07 -8.56 135.03
C ARG A 456 24.44 -8.39 136.41
N THR A 457 23.32 -9.06 136.68
CA THR A 457 22.68 -9.05 138.02
C THR A 457 23.51 -9.77 139.09
N ALA A 458 24.60 -10.46 138.74
CA ALA A 458 25.58 -11.03 139.66
C ALA A 458 26.79 -10.11 140.00
N ARG A 459 27.01 -8.98 139.29
CA ARG A 459 28.29 -8.24 139.34
C ARG A 459 28.40 -7.02 140.27
N LEU A 460 27.36 -6.67 141.04
CA LEU A 460 27.45 -5.59 142.05
C LEU A 460 27.72 -6.15 143.46
N LYS A 461 28.80 -5.64 144.09
CA LYS A 461 29.38 -6.05 145.39
C LYS A 461 29.94 -7.49 145.40
N ASN A 462 31.25 -7.71 145.19
CA ASN A 462 32.29 -7.38 146.18
C ASN A 462 33.72 -7.31 145.60
N HIS A 463 34.64 -6.74 146.39
CA HIS A 463 36.04 -6.51 146.00
C HIS A 463 36.94 -7.73 146.23
N ARG A 464 37.41 -8.37 145.15
CA ARG A 464 38.75 -8.96 144.96
C ARG A 464 38.86 -9.51 143.53
N GLY A 465 39.62 -8.84 142.67
CA GLY A 465 39.52 -9.03 141.22
C GLY A 465 40.15 -10.32 140.69
N LYS A 466 39.32 -11.19 140.09
CA LYS A 466 39.67 -12.10 138.98
C LYS A 466 38.49 -12.13 138.01
N THR A 467 38.75 -11.97 136.71
CA THR A 467 37.72 -11.89 135.66
C THR A 467 37.60 -13.20 134.87
N PRO A 468 36.47 -13.48 134.18
CA PRO A 468 36.20 -14.80 133.57
C PRO A 468 37.22 -15.29 132.53
N PHE A 469 38.08 -14.40 132.02
CA PHE A 469 39.20 -14.75 131.13
C PHE A 469 40.13 -15.82 131.73
N THR A 470 40.24 -15.89 133.07
CA THR A 470 41.06 -16.91 133.75
C THR A 470 40.33 -18.22 134.07
N VAL A 471 39.07 -18.38 133.63
CA VAL A 471 38.23 -19.58 133.92
C VAL A 471 37.94 -20.40 132.66
N ALA A 472 37.94 -19.77 131.48
CA ALA A 472 37.69 -20.44 130.21
C ALA A 472 38.88 -21.32 129.75
N LYS A 473 38.76 -22.64 129.93
CA LYS A 473 39.74 -23.66 129.48
C LYS A 473 39.72 -23.97 127.97
N SER A 474 38.98 -23.22 127.13
CA SER A 474 38.78 -23.52 125.70
C SER A 474 39.19 -22.36 124.79
N ASP A 475 40.21 -22.57 123.94
CA ASP A 475 40.71 -21.59 122.98
C ASP A 475 39.74 -21.31 121.80
N ARG A 476 38.63 -22.05 121.70
CA ARG A 476 37.55 -21.73 120.75
C ARG A 476 36.77 -20.49 121.21
N VAL A 477 36.58 -20.34 122.53
CA VAL A 477 35.89 -19.17 123.14
C VAL A 477 36.72 -17.90 122.98
N ARG A 478 38.04 -17.99 123.16
CA ARG A 478 38.97 -16.85 123.00
C ARG A 478 38.98 -16.26 121.59
N ARG A 479 38.74 -17.07 120.55
CA ARG A 479 38.69 -16.60 119.15
C ARG A 479 37.35 -15.95 118.79
N LEU A 480 36.23 -16.51 119.25
CA LEU A 480 34.89 -15.97 118.94
C LEU A 480 34.64 -14.61 119.59
N LEU A 481 35.15 -14.38 120.81
CA LEU A 481 35.01 -13.09 121.50
C LEU A 481 35.71 -11.92 120.79
N LYS A 482 36.71 -12.18 119.92
CA LYS A 482 37.44 -11.11 119.21
C LYS A 482 36.69 -10.57 117.98
N SER A 483 35.88 -11.40 117.31
CA SER A 483 35.14 -10.98 116.11
C SER A 483 33.80 -10.28 116.42
N ALA A 484 33.40 -10.19 117.69
CA ALA A 484 32.17 -9.52 118.11
C ALA A 484 32.34 -7.99 118.34
N GLU A 485 33.59 -7.50 118.44
CA GLU A 485 33.89 -6.06 118.62
C GLU A 485 33.90 -5.28 117.28
N GLU A 486 34.02 -5.98 116.14
CA GLU A 486 34.27 -5.38 114.81
C GLU A 486 33.02 -5.38 113.89
N GLY A 487 31.92 -4.78 114.33
CA GLY A 487 30.65 -4.78 113.59
C GLY A 487 30.67 -3.99 112.27
N ARG A 488 30.42 -4.66 111.12
CA ARG A 488 30.13 -4.03 109.81
C ARG A 488 29.13 -4.83 108.97
N LEU A 489 28.21 -4.12 108.30
CA LEU A 489 27.31 -4.62 107.26
C LEU A 489 27.60 -3.92 105.91
N PRO A 490 27.48 -4.60 104.75
CA PRO A 490 27.43 -3.97 103.43
C PRO A 490 25.99 -3.92 102.82
N PRO A 491 25.71 -3.06 101.80
CA PRO A 491 24.34 -2.54 101.57
C PRO A 491 23.73 -2.76 100.16
N MET A 492 22.46 -2.35 100.01
CA MET A 492 21.69 -2.30 98.75
C MET A 492 22.27 -1.36 97.65
N ARG A 493 21.86 -1.58 96.39
CA ARG A 493 21.88 -0.59 95.29
C ARG A 493 20.58 -0.60 94.46
N ARG A 494 20.30 0.50 93.75
CA ARG A 494 19.10 0.75 92.92
C ARG A 494 19.44 1.70 91.75
N ARG A 495 18.49 1.91 90.82
CA ARG A 495 18.56 2.71 89.55
C ARG A 495 19.31 2.01 88.40
N ARG A 496 19.04 2.30 87.11
CA ARG A 496 18.55 3.56 86.49
C ARG A 496 17.63 3.33 85.26
N THR A 497 16.98 4.40 84.79
CA THR A 497 16.06 4.50 83.62
C THR A 497 16.72 5.21 82.42
N GLU A 498 15.97 5.39 81.31
CA GLU A 498 16.34 5.92 79.95
C GLU A 498 16.70 4.79 78.94
N GLY A 499 16.44 4.87 77.62
CA GLY A 499 15.80 5.89 76.77
C GLY A 499 15.52 5.37 75.34
N LYS A 500 14.80 6.12 74.48
CA LYS A 500 14.35 5.69 73.13
C LYS A 500 15.47 5.69 72.07
N ASN A 501 15.43 4.77 71.08
CA ASN A 501 15.21 5.09 69.65
C ASN A 501 15.32 3.88 68.68
N MET A 502 14.79 4.05 67.46
CA MET A 502 14.81 3.10 66.33
C MET A 502 16.09 3.21 65.47
N PRO A 503 16.49 2.14 64.76
CA PRO A 503 17.27 2.23 63.53
C PRO A 503 16.46 1.83 62.27
N LYS A 504 16.82 2.40 61.11
CA LYS A 504 16.33 1.96 59.78
C LYS A 504 17.21 0.83 59.22
N GLY A 505 16.68 0.08 58.25
CA GLY A 505 17.36 -1.08 57.66
C GLY A 505 18.62 -0.78 56.84
N PHE A 506 19.42 -1.82 56.59
CA PHE A 506 20.63 -1.79 55.78
C PHE A 506 20.48 -2.60 54.48
N SER A 507 21.16 -2.16 53.43
CA SER A 507 21.22 -2.81 52.11
C SER A 507 22.31 -3.88 52.02
N ARG A 508 22.34 -4.68 50.94
CA ARG A 508 23.54 -4.83 50.08
C ARG A 508 23.39 -5.77 48.84
N ARG A 509 24.02 -5.33 47.73
CA ARG A 509 24.76 -6.13 46.71
C ARG A 509 23.96 -7.05 45.75
N MET A 510 24.42 -7.34 44.51
CA MET A 510 25.59 -6.90 43.74
C MET A 510 25.34 -6.90 42.20
N THR A 511 26.28 -6.30 41.47
CA THR A 511 26.52 -6.31 40.00
C THR A 511 26.17 -7.61 39.26
N GLY A 512 25.75 -7.63 37.99
CA GLY A 512 25.63 -6.59 36.95
C GLY A 512 24.96 -7.19 35.68
N VAL A 513 25.40 -7.01 34.41
CA VAL A 513 26.50 -6.26 33.76
C VAL A 513 26.13 -6.03 32.27
N GLY A 514 26.45 -4.86 31.68
CA GLY A 514 26.65 -4.70 30.21
C GLY A 514 25.49 -4.15 29.36
N GLN A 515 25.75 -3.10 28.55
CA GLN A 515 24.86 -2.65 27.47
C GLN A 515 25.59 -1.81 26.40
N LEU A 516 24.96 -1.71 25.21
CA LEU A 516 25.21 -0.81 24.07
C LEU A 516 26.31 -1.18 23.04
N GLN A 517 25.84 -1.70 21.89
CA GLN A 517 26.41 -1.45 20.57
C GLN A 517 25.34 -0.80 19.66
N ARG A 518 25.76 -0.10 18.61
CA ARG A 518 24.91 0.51 17.57
C ARG A 518 25.36 0.06 16.17
N PRO A 519 24.45 -0.10 15.20
CA PRO A 519 24.73 0.10 13.78
C PRO A 519 24.59 1.60 13.38
N PRO A 520 25.04 2.03 12.19
CA PRO A 520 25.57 3.38 12.01
C PRO A 520 24.63 4.40 11.31
N ALA A 521 24.97 5.68 11.48
CA ALA A 521 24.50 6.79 10.64
C ALA A 521 25.70 7.43 9.92
N SER A 522 25.50 7.88 8.68
CA SER A 522 26.56 8.42 7.81
C SER A 522 26.87 9.89 8.07
N PHE A 523 28.14 10.28 7.94
CA PHE A 523 28.60 11.66 8.08
C PHE A 523 28.57 12.40 6.73
N ILE A 524 27.81 13.49 6.64
CA ILE A 524 28.03 14.53 5.64
C ILE A 524 28.73 15.71 6.34
N LYS A 525 29.89 16.13 5.81
CA LYS A 525 30.61 17.33 6.26
C LYS A 525 30.57 18.40 5.18
N SER A 526 29.71 19.41 5.36
CA SER A 526 29.79 20.65 4.58
C SER A 526 30.99 21.48 5.04
N LYS A 527 31.77 21.99 4.07
CA LYS A 527 32.77 23.04 4.29
C LYS A 527 32.53 24.15 3.28
N ALA A 528 31.88 25.23 3.70
CA ALA A 528 31.85 26.46 2.92
C ALA A 528 33.26 27.06 2.86
N LYS A 529 33.66 27.57 1.69
CA LYS A 529 34.91 28.34 1.53
C LYS A 529 34.66 29.49 0.57
N ALA A 530 34.59 30.70 1.11
CA ALA A 530 34.36 31.91 0.31
C ALA A 530 35.59 32.27 -0.54
N LYS A 531 35.33 32.78 -1.75
CA LYS A 531 36.25 33.64 -2.51
C LYS A 531 35.42 34.53 -3.45
N SER A 532 35.83 35.78 -3.59
CA SER A 532 35.16 36.81 -4.39
C SER A 532 35.98 37.19 -5.63
N MET A 533 35.30 37.63 -6.70
CA MET A 533 35.59 38.71 -7.69
C MET A 533 34.30 38.86 -8.55
N LEU A 534 33.68 40.02 -8.81
CA LEU A 534 34.09 41.19 -9.64
C LEU A 534 34.52 40.79 -11.07
N THR A 535 34.01 41.28 -12.22
CA THR A 535 32.95 42.25 -12.67
C THR A 535 32.49 41.83 -14.09
N LYS A 536 31.46 42.31 -14.82
CA LYS A 536 30.60 43.54 -14.86
C LYS A 536 29.09 43.16 -14.65
N SER A 537 27.98 43.88 -14.95
CA SER A 537 27.51 44.90 -15.94
C SER A 537 27.38 44.39 -17.40
N THR A 538 26.34 44.70 -18.19
CA THR A 538 25.64 46.01 -18.31
C THR A 538 24.20 45.92 -18.91
N LYS A 539 23.26 46.76 -18.42
CA LYS A 539 21.93 47.21 -18.98
C LYS A 539 20.91 46.15 -19.47
N GLN A 540 19.61 46.17 -19.13
CA GLN A 540 18.53 47.19 -19.02
C GLN A 540 17.81 47.62 -20.33
N ARG A 541 16.62 47.04 -20.53
CA ARG A 541 15.31 47.60 -20.98
C ARG A 541 14.34 46.39 -20.95
N SER A 542 13.12 46.38 -20.39
CA SER A 542 12.13 47.40 -20.01
C SER A 542 11.61 48.23 -21.18
N THR A 543 10.43 47.86 -21.70
CA THR A 543 9.17 48.64 -21.67
C THR A 543 8.04 47.90 -22.43
N ASN A 544 6.85 47.76 -21.81
CA ASN A 544 5.52 47.85 -22.44
C ASN A 544 5.11 46.73 -23.47
N ASP A 545 3.84 46.49 -23.85
CA ASP A 545 2.52 46.71 -23.20
C ASP A 545 1.45 45.82 -23.88
N LEU A 546 0.20 45.88 -23.42
CA LEU A 546 -0.98 45.27 -24.04
C LEU A 546 -1.23 45.74 -25.50
N CYS A 547 -1.62 44.82 -26.38
CA CYS A 547 -2.83 44.96 -27.22
C CYS A 547 -3.18 43.68 -27.99
N MET A 548 -4.49 43.51 -28.23
CA MET A 548 -5.17 42.47 -29.04
C MET A 548 -4.92 41.02 -28.58
#